data_AF-A0A2N6CSG9-F1
#
_entry.id   AF-A0A2N6CSG9-F1
#
_cell.length_a   1.000
_cell.length_b   1.000
_cell.length_c   1.000
_cell.angle_alpha   90.00
_cell.angle_beta   90.00
_cell.angle_gamma   90.00
#
_symmetry.space_group_name_H-M   'P 1'
#
loop_
_entity.id
_entity.type
_entity.pdbx_description
1 polymer ?
#
loop_
_entity_poly.entity_id
_entity_poly.type
_entity_poly.pdbx_seq_one_letter_code
_entity_poly.pdbx_strand_id
1 'polypeptide(L)' 'MDDRHGHTSTLMISQLPADQWYASIGDNTLADAILDRLMHNAHRLYLKGESMRKIMRQLTEDKHLR' A
#
# COMPACT_ATOMS: atom_id res chain seq x y z
N MET A 1 5.27 -8.52 14.55
CA MET A 1 5.96 -8.39 13.25
C MET A 1 7.10 -9.39 13.14
N ASP A 2 7.93 -9.58 14.18
CA ASP A 2 8.93 -10.67 14.19
C ASP A 2 8.31 -12.05 14.00
N ASP A 3 7.22 -12.37 14.70
CA ASP A 3 6.59 -13.70 14.66
C ASP A 3 6.06 -14.12 13.27
N ARG A 4 5.95 -13.17 12.33
CA ARG A 4 5.47 -13.43 10.97
C ARG A 4 6.60 -13.51 9.94
N HIS A 5 7.75 -12.91 10.23
CA HIS A 5 8.85 -12.79 9.29
C HIS A 5 9.39 -14.19 8.94
N GLY A 6 9.47 -14.52 7.65
CA GLY A 6 9.90 -15.83 7.16
C GLY A 6 8.92 -16.99 7.36
N HIS A 7 7.79 -16.78 8.06
CA HIS A 7 6.81 -17.82 8.39
C HIS A 7 5.49 -17.66 7.63
N THR A 8 5.06 -16.42 7.39
CA THR A 8 3.77 -16.13 6.71
C THR A 8 3.87 -14.89 5.83
N SER A 9 3.15 -14.91 4.69
CA SER A 9 3.05 -13.75 3.81
C SER A 9 2.34 -12.58 4.50
N THR A 10 2.79 -11.36 4.22
CA THR A 10 2.18 -10.13 4.72
C THR A 10 1.94 -9.18 3.55
N LEU A 11 0.71 -8.70 3.41
CA LEU A 11 0.33 -7.70 2.40
C LEU A 11 0.14 -6.35 3.09
N MET A 12 0.77 -5.32 2.54
CA MET A 12 0.63 -3.94 2.99
C MET A 12 0.17 -3.06 1.83
N ILE A 13 -0.75 -2.15 2.13
CA ILE A 13 -1.28 -1.18 1.16
C ILE A 13 -1.03 0.21 1.73
N SER A 14 -0.45 1.09 0.93
CA SER A 14 -0.18 2.47 1.31
C SER A 14 -0.63 3.42 0.21
N GLN A 15 -1.02 4.64 0.61
CA GLN A 15 -1.21 5.75 -0.31
C GLN A 15 0.11 6.43 -0.69
N LEU A 16 1.18 6.15 0.07
CA LEU A 16 2.52 6.67 -0.19
C LEU A 16 3.34 5.63 -0.97
N PRO A 17 4.10 6.06 -1.99
CA PRO A 17 5.19 5.27 -2.55
C PRO A 17 6.13 4.74 -1.46
N ALA A 18 6.65 3.51 -1.63
CA ALA A 18 7.45 2.83 -0.61
C ALA A 18 8.74 3.57 -0.21
N ASP A 19 9.31 4.35 -1.10
CA ASP A 19 10.45 5.24 -0.88
C ASP A 19 10.14 6.44 0.03
N GLN A 20 8.86 6.80 0.19
CA GLN A 20 8.43 7.86 1.11
C GLN A 20 8.13 7.36 2.52
N TRP A 21 8.12 6.04 2.72
CA TRP A 21 7.75 5.46 4.02
C TRP A 21 8.73 5.84 5.12
N TYR A 22 10.04 5.85 4.80
CA TYR A 22 11.09 6.21 5.76
C TYR A 22 10.82 7.58 6.39
N ALA A 23 10.59 8.60 5.56
CA ALA A 23 10.30 9.95 6.01
C ALA A 23 8.94 10.05 6.74
N SER A 24 7.95 9.23 6.37
CA SER A 24 6.62 9.25 6.98
C SER A 24 6.57 8.67 8.39
N ILE A 25 7.50 7.77 8.75
CA ILE A 25 7.56 7.13 10.08
C ILE A 25 8.09 8.11 11.15
N GLY A 26 8.96 9.05 10.75
CA GLY A 26 9.44 10.14 11.60
C GLY A 26 10.56 9.76 12.58
N ASP A 27 10.61 8.51 13.07
CA ASP A 27 11.72 7.97 13.86
C ASP A 27 12.63 7.10 13.00
N ASN A 28 13.89 7.49 12.87
CA ASN A 28 14.86 6.81 11.99
C ASN A 28 15.12 5.35 12.43
N THR A 29 15.25 5.11 13.74
CA THR A 29 15.54 3.76 14.25
C THR A 29 14.36 2.83 14.04
N LEU A 30 13.14 3.33 14.25
CA LEU A 30 11.92 2.58 13.98
C LEU A 30 11.74 2.36 12.47
N ALA A 31 12.01 3.37 11.64
CA ALA A 31 11.93 3.29 10.19
C ALA A 31 12.88 2.23 9.65
N ASP A 32 14.13 2.22 10.09
CA ASP A 32 15.12 1.20 9.74
C ASP A 32 14.63 -0.21 10.10
N ALA A 33 14.20 -0.41 11.35
CA ALA A 33 13.77 -1.73 11.84
C ALA A 33 12.52 -2.26 11.13
N ILE A 34 11.55 -1.39 10.82
CA ILE A 34 10.32 -1.78 10.11
C ILE A 34 10.61 -2.05 8.64
N LEU A 35 11.33 -1.15 7.97
CA LEU A 35 11.60 -1.26 6.54
C LEU A 35 12.55 -2.41 6.23
N ASP A 36 13.53 -2.70 7.08
CA ASP A 36 14.37 -3.90 6.91
C ASP A 36 13.50 -5.16 6.88
N ARG A 37 12.57 -5.33 7.82
CA ARG A 37 11.69 -6.51 7.88
C ARG A 37 10.69 -6.59 6.73
N LEU A 38 10.13 -5.46 6.31
CA LEU A 38 9.09 -5.45 5.29
C LEU A 38 9.69 -5.50 3.88
N MET A 39 10.75 -4.74 3.63
CA MET A 39 11.25 -4.48 2.29
C MET A 39 12.28 -5.51 1.80
N HIS A 40 12.99 -6.19 2.70
CA HIS A 40 14.07 -7.12 2.35
C HIS A 40 13.64 -8.20 1.35
N ASN A 41 12.38 -8.66 1.42
CA ASN A 41 11.81 -9.66 0.51
C ASN A 41 10.48 -9.19 -0.15
N ALA A 42 10.18 -7.89 -0.15
CA ALA A 42 8.91 -7.40 -0.68
C ALA A 42 8.85 -7.38 -2.21
N HIS A 43 7.74 -7.89 -2.75
CA HIS A 43 7.30 -7.53 -4.10
C HIS A 43 6.54 -6.20 -4.05
N ARG A 44 7.05 -5.20 -4.77
CA ARG A 44 6.43 -3.87 -4.85
C ARG A 44 5.52 -3.77 -6.07
N LEU A 45 4.24 -3.47 -5.82
CA LEU A 45 3.25 -3.26 -6.86
C LEU A 45 2.77 -1.80 -6.81
N TYR A 46 3.16 -1.02 -7.82
CA TYR A 46 2.67 0.35 -7.96
C TYR A 46 1.35 0.35 -8.72
N LEU A 47 0.27 0.60 -8.01
CA LEU A 47 -1.06 0.72 -8.60
C LEU A 47 -1.14 2.02 -9.42
N LYS A 48 -1.70 1.92 -10.62
CA LYS A 48 -1.89 3.04 -11.56
C LYS A 48 -3.36 3.10 -11.98
N GLY A 49 -3.78 4.25 -12.49
CA GLY A 49 -5.13 4.47 -12.99
C GLY A 49 -6.04 5.21 -12.01
N GLU A 50 -7.28 5.45 -12.43
CA GLU A 50 -8.27 6.17 -11.62
C GLU A 50 -8.88 5.29 -10.52
N SER A 51 -9.43 5.93 -9.49
CA SER A 51 -10.17 5.25 -8.43
C SER A 51 -11.35 4.46 -8.99
N MET A 52 -11.40 3.16 -8.68
CA MET A 52 -12.55 2.32 -9.02
C MET A 52 -13.87 2.88 -8.47
N ARG A 53 -13.86 3.61 -7.35
CA ARG A 53 -15.07 4.28 -6.84
C ARG A 53 -15.61 5.34 -7.80
N LYS A 54 -14.72 6.08 -8.48
CA LYS A 54 -15.11 7.09 -9.48
C LYS A 54 -15.70 6.41 -10.73
N ILE A 55 -15.04 5.37 -11.20
CA ILE A 55 -15.47 4.59 -12.38
C ILE A 55 -16.85 3.96 -12.15
N MET A 56 -17.05 3.32 -10.99
CA MET A 56 -18.32 2.67 -10.65
C MET A 56 -19.45 3.67 -10.40
N ARG A 57 -19.14 4.87 -9.91
CA ARG A 57 -20.14 5.93 -9.74
C ARG A 57 -20.72 6.39 -11.09
N GLN A 58 -19.89 6.60 -12.11
CA GLN A 58 -20.36 6.95 -13.47
C GLN A 58 -21.30 5.88 -14.04
N LEU A 59 -20.95 4.60 -13.86
CA LEU A 59 -21.78 3.46 -14.28
C LEU A 59 -23.15 3.39 -13.58
N THR A 60 -23.28 3.99 -12.40
CA THR A 60 -24.52 3.98 -11.60
C THR A 60 -25.41 5.19 -11.93
N GLU A 61 -24.81 6.35 -12.22
CA GLU A 61 -25.52 7.57 -12.64
C GLU A 61 -26.09 7.43 -14.07
N ASP A 62 -25.34 6.83 -15.00
CA ASP A 62 -25.80 6.59 -16.38
C ASP A 62 -26.99 5.62 -16.47
N LYS A 63 -27.19 4.76 -15.47
CA LYS A 63 -28.31 3.80 -15.42
C LYS A 63 -29.63 4.41 -14.96
N HIS A 64 -29.62 5.59 -14.33
CA HIS A 64 -30.85 6.23 -13.83
C HIS A 64 -31.47 7.21 -14.84
N LEU A 65 -30.78 7.47 -15.96
CA LEU A 65 -31.19 8.41 -17.02
C LEU A 65 -31.67 7.72 -18.30
N ARG A 66 -32.06 6.43 -18.24
CA ARG A 66 -32.69 5.69 -19.34
C ARG A 66 -33.99 5.04 -18.91
#